data_AF-A0A3D2VB91-F1
#
_entry.id   AF-A0A3D2VB91-F1
#
_cell.length_a   1.000
_cell.length_b   1.000
_cell.length_c   1.000
_cell.angle_alpha   90.00
_cell.angle_beta   90.00
_cell.angle_gamma   90.00
#
_symmetry.space_group_name_H-M   'P 1'
#
loop_
_entity.id
_entity.type
_entity.pdbx_description
1 polymer ?
#
loop_
_entity_poly.entity_id
_entity_poly.type
_entity_poly.pdbx_seq_one_letter_code
_entity_poly.pdbx_strand_id
1 'polypeptide(L)'
;MKVSNVLDFLFDTKWDDLPPDVQTMAESCVFDLLGVAAGALATDATQIIGDHAVRHFGAGSGPAARLMFDGRSASPVGMALAGAMSIDSLDGHDGYPPAKGHIGVSVLPAILGVADTMPSALDGRTLLNLIVIGYELAARMAVAQHSTTTDYHASGSWNGVACAAIVARML
;
A
#
# COMPACT_ATOMS: atom_id res chain seq x y z
N MET A 1 22.12 0.18 -11.56
CA MET A 1 22.08 0.29 -10.08
C MET A 1 22.86 -0.87 -9.45
N LYS A 2 23.84 -0.62 -8.56
CA LYS A 2 24.47 -1.67 -7.75
C LYS A 2 23.66 -1.80 -6.46
N VAL A 3 22.70 -2.71 -6.43
CA VAL A 3 21.93 -3.03 -5.22
C VAL A 3 22.73 -4.02 -4.39
N SER A 4 23.33 -3.60 -3.27
CA SER A 4 24.12 -4.53 -2.44
C SER A 4 23.28 -5.22 -1.37
N ASN A 5 22.18 -4.58 -0.94
CA ASN A 5 21.22 -5.13 0.02
C ASN A 5 19.84 -4.45 -0.11
N VAL A 6 18.88 -4.89 0.71
CA VAL A 6 17.48 -4.40 0.69
C VAL A 6 17.31 -2.94 1.08
N LEU A 7 18.19 -2.41 1.94
CA LEU A 7 18.14 -1.00 2.37
C LEU A 7 18.63 -0.09 1.25
N ASP A 8 19.72 -0.47 0.55
CA ASP A 8 20.17 0.27 -0.63
C ASP A 8 19.06 0.31 -1.68
N PHE A 9 18.35 -0.80 -1.90
CA PHE A 9 17.20 -0.82 -2.80
C PHE A 9 16.12 0.17 -2.36
N LEU A 10 15.74 0.14 -1.08
CA LEU A 10 14.70 1.01 -0.53
C LEU A 10 15.05 2.49 -0.70
N PHE A 11 16.28 2.90 -0.39
CA PHE A 11 16.66 4.31 -0.36
C PHE A 11 17.15 4.83 -1.71
N ASP A 12 17.91 4.03 -2.48
CA ASP A 12 18.62 4.50 -3.67
C ASP A 12 17.86 4.29 -4.98
N THR A 13 16.76 3.52 -4.98
CA THR A 13 15.96 3.33 -6.20
C THR A 13 15.24 4.64 -6.57
N LYS A 14 15.52 5.10 -7.79
CA LYS A 14 14.92 6.30 -8.38
C LYS A 14 14.05 5.91 -9.56
N TRP A 15 12.99 6.69 -9.77
CA TRP A 15 12.04 6.50 -10.88
C TRP A 15 12.74 6.39 -12.24
N ASP A 16 13.68 7.31 -12.53
CA ASP A 16 14.36 7.37 -13.83
C ASP A 16 15.34 6.20 -14.06
N ASP A 17 15.69 5.44 -13.01
CA ASP A 17 16.51 4.24 -13.11
C ASP A 17 15.67 2.98 -13.42
N LEU A 18 14.34 3.07 -13.35
CA LEU A 18 13.44 1.95 -13.57
C LEU A 18 13.25 1.66 -15.07
N PRO A 19 13.21 0.38 -15.48
CA PRO A 19 12.85 -0.01 -16.82
C PRO A 19 11.49 0.58 -17.26
N PRO A 20 11.31 0.98 -18.53
CA PRO A 20 10.06 1.60 -18.99
C PRO A 20 8.81 0.72 -18.78
N ASP A 21 8.94 -0.60 -18.91
CA ASP A 21 7.85 -1.55 -18.67
C ASP A 21 7.45 -1.63 -17.18
N VAL A 22 8.42 -1.52 -16.26
CA VAL A 22 8.15 -1.39 -14.82
C VAL A 22 7.40 -0.09 -14.52
N GLN A 23 7.78 1.01 -15.17
CA GLN A 23 7.09 2.29 -15.01
C GLN A 23 5.63 2.19 -15.46
N THR A 24 5.37 1.64 -16.65
CA THR A 24 4.02 1.42 -17.18
C THR A 24 3.20 0.44 -16.30
N MET A 25 3.84 -0.60 -15.77
CA MET A 25 3.16 -1.53 -14.86
C MET A 25 2.76 -0.84 -13.55
N ALA A 26 3.62 0.00 -12.98
CA ALA A 26 3.31 0.75 -11.76
C ALA A 26 2.08 1.66 -11.94
N GLU A 27 1.99 2.35 -13.07
CA GLU A 27 0.81 3.15 -13.43
C GLU A 27 -0.45 2.28 -13.53
N SER A 28 -0.33 1.13 -14.20
CA SER A 28 -1.44 0.18 -14.36
C SER A 28 -1.95 -0.37 -13.02
N CYS A 29 -1.03 -0.75 -12.12
CA CYS A 29 -1.36 -1.20 -10.77
C CYS A 29 -2.07 -0.10 -9.97
N VAL A 30 -1.61 1.16 -10.04
CA VAL A 30 -2.29 2.27 -9.34
C VAL A 30 -3.71 2.48 -9.89
N PHE A 31 -3.89 2.43 -11.21
CA PHE A 31 -5.22 2.55 -11.81
C PHE A 31 -6.15 1.40 -11.41
N ASP A 32 -5.64 0.17 -11.40
CA ASP A 32 -6.36 -1.02 -10.95
C ASP A 32 -6.85 -0.85 -9.50
N LEU A 33 -5.93 -0.55 -8.58
CA LEU A 33 -6.25 -0.40 -7.16
C LEU A 33 -7.25 0.73 -6.88
N LEU A 34 -7.12 1.87 -7.57
CA LEU A 34 -8.06 2.98 -7.44
C LEU A 34 -9.43 2.63 -8.05
N GLY A 35 -9.45 1.91 -9.16
CA GLY A 35 -10.68 1.43 -9.80
C GLY A 35 -11.44 0.46 -8.90
N VAL A 36 -10.72 -0.50 -8.30
CA VAL A 36 -11.30 -1.46 -7.35
C VAL A 36 -11.78 -0.76 -6.08
N ALA A 37 -10.99 0.17 -5.53
CA ALA A 37 -11.42 1.00 -4.39
C ALA A 37 -12.72 1.76 -4.68
N ALA A 38 -12.84 2.36 -5.87
CA ALA A 38 -14.05 3.07 -6.29
C ALA A 38 -15.24 2.12 -6.51
N GLY A 39 -15.00 0.93 -7.05
CA GLY A 39 -16.03 -0.11 -7.18
C GLY A 39 -16.52 -0.63 -5.81
N ALA A 40 -15.65 -0.63 -4.81
CA ALA A 40 -15.91 -1.17 -3.48
C ALA A 40 -16.75 -0.27 -2.58
N LEU A 41 -17.06 0.98 -2.98
CA LEU A 41 -17.70 1.96 -2.10
C LEU A 41 -19.05 1.53 -1.56
N ALA A 42 -19.80 0.74 -2.34
CA ALA A 42 -21.12 0.27 -1.98
C ALA A 42 -21.10 -1.06 -1.18
N THR A 43 -19.93 -1.62 -0.86
CA THR A 43 -19.85 -2.85 -0.08
C THR A 43 -20.08 -2.57 1.40
N ASP A 44 -20.77 -3.50 2.09
CA ASP A 44 -20.94 -3.43 3.54
C ASP A 44 -19.58 -3.41 4.26
N ALA A 45 -18.59 -4.14 3.73
CA ALA A 45 -17.24 -4.18 4.25
C ALA A 45 -16.58 -2.78 4.29
N THR A 46 -16.67 -2.03 3.19
CA THR A 46 -16.15 -0.66 3.10
C THR A 46 -16.83 0.27 4.11
N GLN A 47 -18.16 0.19 4.24
CA GLN A 47 -18.91 1.03 5.18
C GLN A 47 -18.54 0.69 6.64
N ILE A 48 -18.51 -0.60 6.99
CA ILE A 48 -18.17 -1.07 8.33
C ILE A 48 -16.74 -0.67 8.71
N ILE A 49 -15.77 -0.85 7.81
CA ILE A 49 -14.38 -0.52 8.13
C ILE A 49 -14.15 0.99 8.18
N GLY A 50 -14.81 1.78 7.33
CA GLY A 50 -14.77 3.25 7.41
C GLY A 50 -15.28 3.75 8.77
N ASP A 51 -16.44 3.25 9.21
CA ASP A 51 -16.99 3.57 10.53
C ASP A 51 -16.09 3.10 11.67
N HIS A 52 -15.45 1.94 11.52
CA HIS A 52 -14.51 1.41 12.50
C HIS A 52 -13.26 2.29 12.61
N ALA A 53 -12.68 2.69 11.48
CA ALA A 53 -11.51 3.54 11.43
C ALA A 53 -11.78 4.92 12.06
N VAL A 54 -12.91 5.55 11.75
CA VAL A 54 -13.28 6.86 12.34
C VAL A 54 -13.46 6.74 13.86
N ARG A 55 -14.13 5.68 14.34
CA ARG A 55 -14.45 5.53 15.77
C ARG A 55 -13.27 5.08 16.62
N HIS A 56 -12.45 4.17 16.11
CA HIS A 56 -11.44 3.47 16.91
C HIS A 56 -10.01 3.85 16.53
N PHE A 57 -9.81 4.44 15.35
CA PHE A 57 -8.51 4.91 14.87
C PHE A 57 -8.54 6.42 14.56
N GLY A 58 -9.35 7.20 15.29
CA GLY A 58 -9.38 8.66 15.14
C GLY A 58 -8.02 9.31 15.39
N ALA A 59 -7.72 10.40 14.68
CA ALA A 59 -6.42 11.07 14.74
C ALA A 59 -6.10 11.72 16.10
N GLY A 60 -7.12 12.04 16.90
CA GLY A 60 -6.93 12.79 18.15
C GLY A 60 -6.26 14.14 17.89
N SER A 61 -5.19 14.44 18.63
CA SER A 61 -4.33 15.62 18.38
C SER A 61 -3.19 15.35 17.38
N GLY A 62 -3.12 14.15 16.82
CA GLY A 62 -2.11 13.76 15.84
C GLY A 62 -2.51 14.09 14.40
N PRO A 63 -1.67 13.71 13.43
CA PRO A 63 -1.97 13.89 12.01
C PRO A 63 -3.24 13.15 11.60
N ALA A 64 -4.06 13.78 10.76
CA ALA A 64 -5.32 13.23 10.27
C ALA A 64 -5.23 13.00 8.75
N ALA A 65 -5.67 11.83 8.31
CA ALA A 65 -5.73 11.41 6.91
C ALA A 65 -7.18 11.08 6.53
N ARG A 66 -7.60 11.51 5.34
CA ARG A 66 -8.95 11.30 4.82
C ARG A 66 -9.09 9.88 4.31
N LEU A 67 -10.20 9.24 4.68
CA LEU A 67 -10.61 7.96 4.13
C LEU A 67 -10.85 8.08 2.62
N MET A 68 -10.39 7.09 1.87
CA MET A 68 -10.50 7.05 0.40
C MET A 68 -11.98 7.17 -0.02
N PHE A 69 -12.28 8.14 -0.90
CA PHE A 69 -13.62 8.40 -1.46
C PHE A 69 -14.74 8.71 -0.46
N ASP A 70 -14.42 8.88 0.82
CA ASP A 70 -15.39 9.14 1.89
C ASP A 70 -15.24 10.56 2.44
N GLY A 71 -14.00 11.02 2.63
CA GLY A 71 -13.68 12.37 3.08
C GLY A 71 -13.72 12.56 4.59
N ARG A 72 -14.35 11.67 5.37
CA ARG A 72 -14.14 11.58 6.82
C ARG A 72 -12.66 11.30 7.10
N SER A 73 -12.17 11.69 8.27
CA SER A 73 -10.76 11.54 8.64
C SER A 73 -10.55 10.54 9.77
N ALA A 74 -9.42 9.83 9.71
CA ALA A 74 -8.88 8.97 10.76
C ALA A 74 -7.38 9.26 10.92
N SER A 75 -6.69 8.55 11.80
CA SER A 75 -5.23 8.51 11.83
C SER A 75 -4.68 7.89 10.53
N PRO A 76 -3.40 8.12 10.15
CA PRO A 76 -2.77 7.49 8.98
C PRO A 76 -2.93 5.97 8.94
N VAL A 77 -2.80 5.31 10.10
CA VAL A 77 -2.98 3.87 10.22
C VAL A 77 -4.44 3.47 10.04
N GLY A 78 -5.39 4.25 10.58
CA GLY A 78 -6.82 4.03 10.36
C GLY A 78 -7.22 4.20 8.90
N MET A 79 -6.66 5.19 8.21
CA MET A 79 -6.86 5.40 6.78
C MET A 79 -6.30 4.23 5.96
N ALA A 80 -5.07 3.80 6.25
CA ALA A 80 -4.45 2.67 5.56
C ALA A 80 -5.25 1.36 5.77
N LEU A 81 -5.70 1.09 7.01
CA LEU A 81 -6.55 -0.05 7.34
C LEU A 81 -7.86 -0.04 6.54
N ALA A 82 -8.59 1.08 6.59
CA ALA A 82 -9.86 1.21 5.87
C ALA A 82 -9.68 1.12 4.36
N GLY A 83 -8.66 1.79 3.80
CA GLY A 83 -8.37 1.73 2.37
C GLY A 83 -8.04 0.33 1.89
N ALA A 84 -7.17 -0.38 2.62
CA ALA A 84 -6.78 -1.74 2.27
C ALA A 84 -7.97 -2.71 2.32
N MET A 85 -8.75 -2.69 3.40
CA MET A 85 -9.93 -3.55 3.53
C MET A 85 -11.03 -3.20 2.52
N SER A 86 -11.16 -1.93 2.12
CA SER A 86 -12.11 -1.54 1.08
C SER A 86 -11.70 -2.09 -0.28
N ILE A 87 -10.42 -1.95 -0.67
CA ILE A 87 -9.90 -2.52 -1.92
C ILE A 87 -10.07 -4.04 -1.93
N ASP A 88 -9.69 -4.73 -0.84
CA ASP A 88 -9.76 -6.18 -0.70
C ASP A 88 -11.21 -6.71 -0.73
N SER A 89 -12.21 -5.88 -0.41
CA SER A 89 -13.60 -6.31 -0.28
C SER A 89 -14.24 -6.85 -1.57
N LEU A 90 -13.69 -6.48 -2.74
CA LEU A 90 -14.18 -6.96 -4.03
C LEU A 90 -13.36 -8.11 -4.62
N ASP A 91 -12.18 -8.40 -4.06
CA ASP A 91 -11.22 -9.38 -4.60
C ASP A 91 -10.95 -9.17 -6.11
N GLY A 92 -10.98 -7.91 -6.55
CA GLY A 92 -10.92 -7.50 -7.96
C GLY A 92 -9.62 -6.84 -8.37
N HIS A 93 -8.65 -6.75 -7.47
CA HIS A 93 -7.36 -6.10 -7.68
C HIS A 93 -6.28 -7.10 -8.11
N ASP A 94 -5.14 -6.54 -8.49
CA ASP A 94 -3.97 -7.29 -8.89
C ASP A 94 -3.49 -8.35 -7.87
N GLY A 95 -2.65 -9.27 -8.37
CA GLY A 95 -2.03 -10.32 -7.57
C GLY A 95 -0.70 -10.75 -8.17
N TYR A 96 0.15 -11.35 -7.33
CA TYR A 96 1.46 -11.86 -7.75
C TYR A 96 1.59 -13.33 -7.36
N PRO A 97 1.49 -14.28 -8.31
CA PRO A 97 1.43 -15.72 -8.00
C PRO A 97 2.57 -16.24 -7.10
N PRO A 98 3.84 -15.81 -7.27
CA PRO A 98 4.92 -16.24 -6.37
C PRO A 98 4.75 -15.77 -4.92
N ALA A 99 4.10 -14.62 -4.68
CA ALA A 99 3.75 -14.17 -3.32
C ALA A 99 2.51 -14.87 -2.76
N LYS A 100 1.76 -15.62 -3.58
CA LYS A 100 0.50 -16.29 -3.20
C LYS A 100 -0.49 -15.31 -2.55
N GLY A 101 -0.53 -14.07 -2.99
CA GLY A 101 -1.40 -13.04 -2.44
C GLY A 101 -1.28 -11.71 -3.18
N HIS A 102 -1.69 -10.65 -2.50
CA HIS A 102 -1.97 -9.35 -3.10
C HIS A 102 -1.16 -8.25 -2.43
N ILE A 103 -0.37 -7.53 -3.23
CA ILE A 103 0.61 -6.58 -2.71
C ILE A 103 0.03 -5.16 -2.71
N GLY A 104 -0.49 -4.73 -3.85
CA GLY A 104 -0.97 -3.35 -4.06
C GLY A 104 -2.02 -2.90 -3.06
N VAL A 105 -2.91 -3.83 -2.70
CA VAL A 105 -4.00 -3.63 -1.73
C VAL A 105 -3.53 -3.06 -0.39
N SER A 106 -2.32 -3.38 0.06
CA SER A 106 -1.76 -2.83 1.31
C SER A 106 -0.80 -1.66 1.06
N VAL A 107 0.00 -1.72 -0.01
CA VAL A 107 1.05 -0.72 -0.29
C VAL A 107 0.44 0.64 -0.61
N LEU A 108 -0.56 0.70 -1.49
CA LEU A 108 -1.15 1.98 -1.90
C LEU A 108 -1.81 2.71 -0.70
N PRO A 109 -2.70 2.08 0.09
CA PRO A 109 -3.31 2.75 1.26
C PRO A 109 -2.29 3.19 2.31
N ALA A 110 -1.22 2.41 2.53
CA ALA A 110 -0.16 2.80 3.46
C ALA A 110 0.55 4.09 3.02
N ILE A 111 0.87 4.22 1.72
CA ILE A 111 1.48 5.43 1.17
C ILE A 111 0.49 6.61 1.27
N LEU A 112 -0.75 6.43 0.84
CA LEU A 112 -1.75 7.50 0.85
C LEU A 112 -2.08 7.99 2.27
N GLY A 113 -2.14 7.08 3.24
CA GLY A 113 -2.40 7.42 4.64
C GLY A 113 -1.36 8.36 5.24
N VAL A 114 -0.09 8.24 4.85
CA VAL A 114 0.98 9.16 5.28
C VAL A 114 1.02 10.39 4.38
N ALA A 115 0.90 10.22 3.07
CA ALA A 115 0.95 11.31 2.11
C ALA A 115 -0.12 12.39 2.37
N ASP A 116 -1.32 12.01 2.79
CA ASP A 116 -2.40 12.96 3.10
C ASP A 116 -2.12 13.81 4.36
N THR A 117 -1.12 13.42 5.16
CA THR A 117 -0.68 14.18 6.33
C THR A 117 0.53 15.07 6.09
N MET A 118 1.15 14.97 4.92
CA MET A 118 2.33 15.75 4.58
C MET A 118 1.96 17.22 4.32
N PRO A 119 2.84 18.19 4.64
CA PRO A 119 2.60 19.60 4.37
C PRO A 119 2.43 19.95 2.89
N SER A 120 2.99 19.11 2.02
CA SER A 120 2.96 19.27 0.56
C SER A 120 2.50 17.98 -0.11
N ALA A 121 1.77 18.13 -1.21
CA ALA A 121 1.33 17.00 -2.02
C ALA A 121 2.53 16.17 -2.50
N LEU A 122 2.37 14.84 -2.45
CA LEU A 122 3.35 13.90 -2.99
C LEU A 122 3.35 13.99 -4.52
N ASP A 123 4.52 14.17 -5.12
CA ASP A 123 4.68 14.13 -6.57
C ASP A 123 4.33 12.74 -7.14
N GLY A 124 3.71 12.72 -8.33
CA GLY A 124 3.22 11.48 -8.95
C GLY A 124 4.33 10.47 -9.26
N ARG A 125 5.52 10.92 -9.70
CA ARG A 125 6.66 10.00 -9.92
C ARG A 125 7.18 9.46 -8.59
N THR A 126 7.16 10.29 -7.55
CA THR A 126 7.52 9.85 -6.20
C THR A 126 6.56 8.78 -5.68
N LEU A 127 5.24 8.98 -5.86
CA LEU A 127 4.22 7.97 -5.55
C LEU A 127 4.49 6.66 -6.31
N LEU A 128 4.65 6.72 -7.63
CA LEU A 128 4.88 5.53 -8.46
C LEU A 128 6.19 4.81 -8.10
N ASN A 129 7.24 5.55 -7.75
CA ASN A 129 8.48 4.94 -7.28
C ASN A 129 8.30 4.23 -5.92
N LEU A 130 7.54 4.81 -4.99
CA LEU A 130 7.21 4.16 -3.71
C LEU A 130 6.36 2.90 -3.92
N ILE A 131 5.43 2.93 -4.88
CA ILE A 131 4.65 1.76 -5.29
C ILE A 131 5.59 0.65 -5.77
N VAL A 132 6.45 0.92 -6.75
CA VAL A 132 7.39 -0.08 -7.29
C VAL A 132 8.25 -0.71 -6.18
N ILE A 133 8.77 0.12 -5.28
CA ILE A 133 9.63 -0.37 -4.19
C ILE A 133 8.81 -1.19 -3.19
N GLY A 134 7.56 -0.79 -2.91
CA GLY A 134 6.65 -1.57 -2.07
C GLY A 134 6.34 -2.93 -2.67
N TYR A 135 6.10 -2.99 -3.99
CA TYR A 135 5.89 -4.23 -4.73
C TYR A 135 7.10 -5.16 -4.65
N GLU A 136 8.29 -4.64 -4.92
CA GLU A 136 9.53 -5.43 -4.87
C GLU A 136 9.80 -5.98 -3.46
N LEU A 137 9.65 -5.13 -2.43
CA LEU A 137 9.89 -5.54 -1.04
C LEU A 137 8.89 -6.61 -0.59
N ALA A 138 7.60 -6.36 -0.78
CA ALA A 138 6.56 -7.29 -0.37
C ALA A 138 6.65 -8.63 -1.11
N ALA A 139 6.93 -8.62 -2.42
CA ALA A 139 7.14 -9.84 -3.20
C ALA A 139 8.29 -10.69 -2.64
N ARG A 140 9.43 -10.07 -2.34
CA ARG A 140 10.59 -10.76 -1.76
C ARG A 140 10.31 -11.26 -0.35
N MET A 141 9.63 -10.48 0.47
CA MET A 141 9.23 -10.86 1.83
C MET A 141 8.27 -12.04 1.82
N ALA A 142 7.28 -12.05 0.93
CA ALA A 142 6.35 -13.16 0.76
C ALA A 142 7.09 -14.45 0.40
N VAL A 143 7.91 -14.42 -0.65
CA VAL A 143 8.69 -15.59 -1.10
C VAL A 143 9.62 -16.08 0.01
N ALA A 144 10.31 -15.17 0.71
CA ALA A 144 11.18 -15.53 1.82
C ALA A 144 10.39 -16.19 2.96
N GLN A 145 9.26 -15.61 3.38
CA GLN A 145 8.44 -16.16 4.46
C GLN A 145 7.87 -17.53 4.11
N HIS A 146 7.26 -17.70 2.92
CA HIS A 146 6.74 -19.00 2.48
C HIS A 146 7.85 -20.05 2.25
N SER A 147 9.12 -19.65 2.15
CA SER A 147 10.23 -20.62 2.10
C SER A 147 10.59 -21.20 3.48
N THR A 148 10.15 -20.55 4.56
CA THR A 148 10.47 -20.98 5.95
C THR A 148 9.48 -21.98 6.54
N THR A 149 8.29 -22.10 5.94
CA THR A 149 7.22 -22.98 6.42
C THR A 149 6.31 -23.44 5.27
N THR A 150 5.69 -24.60 5.43
CA THR A 150 4.67 -25.12 4.51
C THR A 150 3.31 -24.45 4.67
N ASP A 151 3.10 -23.73 5.78
CA ASP A 151 1.84 -23.06 6.07
C ASP A 151 1.61 -21.88 5.11
N TYR A 152 0.35 -21.70 4.74
CA TYR A 152 -0.05 -20.51 3.99
C TYR A 152 -0.11 -19.30 4.92
N HIS A 153 0.64 -18.27 4.53
CA HIS A 153 0.61 -16.97 5.17
C HIS A 153 -0.09 -15.95 4.27
N ALA A 154 -1.18 -15.38 4.78
CA ALA A 154 -1.98 -14.38 4.08
C ALA A 154 -1.22 -13.05 3.91
N SER A 155 -1.68 -12.24 2.94
CA SER A 155 -1.03 -11.00 2.48
C SER A 155 -0.60 -10.07 3.62
N GLY A 156 -1.44 -9.92 4.65
CA GLY A 156 -1.15 -9.03 5.78
C GLY A 156 0.13 -9.37 6.57
N SER A 157 0.57 -10.64 6.57
CA SER A 157 1.74 -11.06 7.35
C SER A 157 3.07 -10.53 6.81
N TRP A 158 3.23 -10.46 5.48
CA TRP A 158 4.43 -9.94 4.82
C TRP A 158 4.25 -8.50 4.33
N ASN A 159 3.03 -8.07 3.96
CA ASN A 159 2.76 -6.67 3.60
C ASN A 159 3.02 -5.72 4.76
N GLY A 160 2.75 -6.12 6.00
CA GLY A 160 2.97 -5.25 7.16
C GLY A 160 4.42 -4.75 7.26
N VAL A 161 5.39 -5.61 6.94
CA VAL A 161 6.82 -5.26 6.95
C VAL A 161 7.18 -4.35 5.77
N ALA A 162 6.64 -4.63 4.57
CA ALA A 162 6.86 -3.78 3.40
C ALA A 162 6.26 -2.38 3.57
N CYS A 163 5.02 -2.28 4.06
CA CYS A 163 4.36 -1.02 4.36
C CYS A 163 5.14 -0.22 5.41
N ALA A 164 5.64 -0.88 6.47
CA ALA A 164 6.48 -0.22 7.46
C ALA A 164 7.77 0.33 6.84
N ALA A 165 8.44 -0.42 5.95
CA ALA A 165 9.65 0.03 5.27
C ALA A 165 9.40 1.24 4.35
N ILE A 166 8.31 1.20 3.57
CA ILE A 166 7.93 2.31 2.69
C ILE A 166 7.57 3.56 3.49
N VAL A 167 6.75 3.41 4.53
CA VAL A 167 6.39 4.54 5.41
C VAL A 167 7.61 5.11 6.12
N ALA A 168 8.54 4.26 6.59
CA ALA A 168 9.79 4.72 7.21
C ALA A 168 10.66 5.54 6.23
N ARG A 169 10.62 5.26 4.93
CA ARG A 169 11.29 6.07 3.91
C ARG A 169 10.61 7.43 3.68
N MET A 170 9.31 7.52 3.92
CA MET A 170 8.53 8.74 3.70
C MET A 170 8.69 9.79 4.82
N LEU A 171 9.14 9.36 6.00
CA LEU A 171 9.31 10.18 7.20
C LEU A 171 10.74 10.72 7.33
#